data_AF-A0A9P8JA01-F1
#
_entry.id   AF-A0A9P8JA01-F1
#
_cell.length_a   1.000
_cell.length_b   1.000
_cell.length_c   1.000
_cell.angle_alpha   90.00
_cell.angle_beta   90.00
_cell.angle_gamma   90.00
#
_symmetry.space_group_name_H-M   'P 1'
#
loop_
_entity.id
_entity.type
_entity.pdbx_description
1 polymer ?
#
loop_
_entity_poly.entity_id
_entity_poly.type
_entity_poly.pdbx_seq_one_letter_code
_entity_poly.pdbx_strand_id
1 'polypeptide(L)'
;MATHRTNVIPIVEDARHPLKYRMLVGMVDCIFADVAQPDQARIVGLNAHLFLKVGGGVLVSIKANCIDSTAAPEAVFAREVQKMREERIKPKEQLTLEPFERDHAMVAGIYQRAA
;
A
#
# COMPACT_ATOMS: atom_id res chain seq x y z
N MET A 1 19.50 0.69 13.27
CA MET A 1 18.93 1.73 12.39
C MET A 1 17.49 2.10 12.79
N ALA A 2 16.59 1.14 13.00
CA ALA A 2 15.31 1.39 13.70
C ALA A 2 15.47 1.51 15.22
N THR A 3 16.34 0.69 15.82
CA THR A 3 16.63 0.64 17.27
C THR A 3 17.09 1.93 17.92
N HIS A 4 17.59 2.91 17.15
CA HIS A 4 17.99 4.22 17.67
C HIS A 4 16.87 5.27 17.61
N ARG A 5 15.73 4.94 16.98
CA ARG A 5 14.57 5.83 16.83
C ARG A 5 13.46 5.35 17.74
N THR A 6 13.15 6.12 18.78
CA THR A 6 12.12 5.78 19.76
C THR A 6 10.71 5.79 19.19
N ASN A 7 10.50 6.44 18.05
CA ASN A 7 9.21 6.51 17.34
C ASN A 7 9.04 5.45 16.25
N VAL A 8 9.97 4.49 16.12
CA VAL A 8 9.89 3.40 15.15
C VAL A 8 9.82 2.07 15.88
N ILE A 9 8.71 1.35 15.72
CA ILE A 9 8.50 0.03 16.31
C ILE A 9 8.70 -1.02 15.20
N PRO A 10 9.83 -1.77 15.20
CA PRO A 10 10.04 -2.80 14.20
C PRO A 10 9.14 -4.02 14.49
N ILE A 11 8.46 -4.52 13.46
CA ILE A 11 7.64 -5.73 13.52
C ILE A 11 8.20 -6.69 12.46
N VAL A 12 8.72 -7.84 12.91
CA VAL A 12 9.26 -8.88 12.02
C VAL A 12 8.19 -9.95 11.82
N GLU A 13 7.24 -9.68 10.93
CA GLU A 13 6.18 -10.62 10.56
C GLU A 13 5.76 -10.45 9.09
N ASP A 14 5.03 -11.44 8.57
CA ASP A 14 4.49 -11.41 7.21
C ASP A 14 3.25 -10.51 7.11
N ALA A 15 3.34 -9.44 6.30
CA ALA A 15 2.26 -8.47 6.09
C ALA A 15 0.98 -9.07 5.46
N ARG A 16 1.06 -10.28 4.88
CA ARG A 16 -0.11 -11.03 4.39
C ARG A 16 -1.00 -11.57 5.52
N HIS A 17 -0.47 -11.62 6.75
CA HIS A 17 -1.14 -12.19 7.92
C HIS A 17 -1.26 -11.17 9.07
N PRO A 18 -2.00 -10.06 8.88
CA PRO A 18 -2.07 -8.98 9.87
C PRO A 18 -2.60 -9.36 11.25
N LEU A 19 -3.30 -10.49 11.35
CA LEU A 19 -3.74 -11.04 12.64
C LEU A 19 -2.57 -11.44 13.55
N LYS A 20 -1.41 -11.81 12.99
CA LYS A 20 -0.23 -12.23 13.79
C LYS A 20 0.37 -11.09 14.60
N TYR A 21 0.30 -9.86 14.10
CA TYR A 21 0.81 -8.66 14.79
C TYR A 21 -0.30 -7.72 15.25
N ARG A 22 -1.56 -8.18 15.25
CA ARG A 22 -2.72 -7.38 15.67
C ARG A 22 -2.58 -6.80 17.08
N MET A 23 -1.92 -7.52 17.99
CA MET A 23 -1.72 -7.05 19.36
C MET A 23 -0.71 -5.90 19.48
N LEU A 24 0.13 -5.68 18.47
CA LEU A 24 1.20 -4.69 18.48
C LEU A 24 0.80 -3.36 17.82
N VAL A 25 -0.20 -3.38 16.94
CA VAL A 25 -0.57 -2.24 16.09
C VAL A 25 -1.97 -1.74 16.45
N GLY A 26 -2.04 -0.48 16.89
CA GLY A 26 -3.30 0.23 17.10
C GLY A 26 -3.89 0.81 15.80
N MET A 27 -4.92 1.64 15.93
CA MET A 27 -5.48 2.36 14.78
C MET A 27 -4.50 3.41 14.25
N VAL A 28 -4.19 3.37 12.96
CA VAL A 28 -3.25 4.26 12.28
C VAL A 28 -3.97 5.29 11.40
N ASP A 29 -3.31 6.43 11.17
CA ASP A 29 -3.83 7.52 10.33
C ASP A 29 -3.49 7.34 8.85
N CYS A 30 -2.38 6.67 8.56
CA CYS A 30 -1.97 6.37 7.20
C CYS A 30 -1.23 5.02 7.08
N ILE A 31 -1.28 4.45 5.87
CA ILE A 31 -0.48 3.30 5.46
C ILE A 31 0.40 3.71 4.28
N PHE A 32 1.69 3.42 4.37
CA PHE A 32 2.62 3.49 3.25
C PHE A 32 3.01 2.06 2.87
N ALA A 33 2.90 1.71 1.59
CA ALA A 33 3.16 0.39 1.08
C ALA A 33 4.20 0.41 -0.05
N ASP A 34 5.41 -0.07 0.24
CA ASP A 34 6.46 -0.34 -0.73
C ASP A 34 6.79 -1.85 -0.71
N VAL A 35 5.77 -2.65 -1.04
CA VAL A 35 5.87 -4.11 -1.04
C VAL A 35 5.90 -4.56 -2.49
N ALA A 36 7.03 -5.06 -2.95
CA ALA A 36 7.23 -5.55 -4.31
C ALA A 36 6.62 -6.96 -4.50
N GLN A 37 5.29 -7.07 -4.40
CA GLN A 37 4.56 -8.34 -4.54
C GLN A 37 3.38 -8.19 -5.52
N PRO A 38 3.06 -9.21 -6.35
CA PRO A 38 1.92 -9.15 -7.27
C PRO A 38 0.55 -9.00 -6.58
N ASP A 39 0.43 -9.40 -5.31
CA ASP A 39 -0.79 -9.29 -4.50
C ASP A 39 -0.78 -8.07 -3.56
N GLN A 40 -0.01 -7.02 -3.89
CA GLN A 40 0.15 -5.80 -3.10
C GLN A 40 -1.17 -5.15 -2.68
N ALA A 41 -2.12 -4.95 -3.61
CA ALA A 41 -3.41 -4.35 -3.29
C ALA A 41 -4.17 -5.10 -2.17
N ARG A 42 -4.15 -6.44 -2.22
CA ARG A 42 -4.77 -7.32 -1.20
C ARG A 42 -4.07 -7.18 0.16
N ILE A 43 -2.73 -7.13 0.17
CA ILE A 43 -1.95 -6.91 1.39
C ILE A 43 -2.33 -5.58 2.02
N VAL A 44 -2.39 -4.52 1.22
CA VAL A 44 -2.77 -3.17 1.68
C VAL A 44 -4.21 -3.16 2.18
N GLY A 45 -5.15 -3.77 1.46
CA GLY A 45 -6.56 -3.87 1.84
C GLY A 45 -6.75 -4.56 3.20
N LEU A 46 -6.15 -5.74 3.39
CA LEU A 46 -6.21 -6.47 4.66
C LEU A 46 -5.67 -5.65 5.85
N ASN A 47 -4.56 -4.94 5.65
CA ASN A 47 -3.99 -4.07 6.68
C ASN A 47 -4.87 -2.83 6.93
N ALA A 48 -5.41 -2.23 5.88
CA ALA A 48 -6.31 -1.08 5.99
C ALA A 48 -7.60 -1.43 6.73
N HIS A 49 -8.18 -2.60 6.44
CA HIS A 49 -9.40 -3.05 7.11
C HIS A 49 -9.24 -3.25 8.62
N LEU A 50 -8.05 -3.66 9.06
CA LEU A 50 -7.77 -3.94 10.48
C LEU A 50 -7.26 -2.73 11.25
N PHE A 51 -6.41 -1.90 10.63
CA PHE A 51 -5.67 -0.87 11.36
C PHE A 51 -5.96 0.55 10.88
N LEU A 52 -6.41 0.78 9.65
CA LEU A 52 -6.55 2.14 9.13
C LEU A 52 -7.88 2.77 9.56
N LYS A 53 -7.81 4.00 10.09
CA LYS A 53 -9.00 4.79 10.42
C LYS A 53 -9.81 5.08 9.15
N VAL A 54 -11.14 5.21 9.30
CA VAL A 54 -12.00 5.65 8.19
C VAL A 54 -11.60 7.06 7.79
N GLY A 55 -11.38 7.29 6.49
CA GLY A 55 -10.82 8.54 5.99
C GLY A 55 -9.29 8.63 6.09
N GLY A 56 -8.62 7.58 6.59
CA GLY A 56 -7.17 7.51 6.65
C GLY A 56 -6.51 7.42 5.27
N GLY A 57 -5.26 7.87 5.19
CA GLY A 57 -4.50 7.93 3.95
C GLY A 57 -3.85 6.60 3.58
N VAL A 58 -3.79 6.31 2.29
CA VAL A 58 -3.00 5.18 1.75
C VAL A 58 -2.07 5.71 0.68
N LEU A 59 -0.78 5.43 0.80
CA LEU A 59 0.22 5.63 -0.25
C LEU A 59 0.74 4.27 -0.69
N VAL A 60 0.63 3.97 -1.98
CA VAL A 60 1.14 2.74 -2.58
C VAL A 60 2.23 3.10 -3.58
N SER A 61 3.42 2.54 -3.38
CA SER A 61 4.48 2.54 -4.39
C SER A 61 4.30 1.32 -5.28
N ILE A 62 3.96 1.55 -6.54
CA ILE A 62 3.73 0.50 -7.54
C ILE A 62 4.99 0.37 -8.38
N LYS A 63 5.60 -0.80 -8.34
CA LYS A 63 6.78 -1.18 -9.13
C LYS A 63 6.32 -2.09 -10.27
N ALA A 64 6.08 -1.55 -11.46
CA ALA A 64 5.41 -2.31 -12.53
C ALA A 64 6.13 -3.63 -12.85
N ASN A 65 7.46 -3.58 -12.95
CA ASN A 65 8.31 -4.73 -13.26
C ASN A 65 8.29 -5.85 -12.20
N CYS A 66 7.94 -5.53 -10.94
CA CYS A 66 7.81 -6.55 -9.88
C CYS A 66 6.44 -7.24 -9.90
N ILE A 67 5.43 -6.61 -10.51
CA ILE A 67 4.07 -7.15 -10.60
C ILE A 67 3.93 -7.98 -11.88
N ASP A 68 4.29 -7.39 -13.02
CA ASP A 68 4.23 -8.03 -14.33
C ASP A 68 5.26 -7.39 -15.26
N SER A 69 6.39 -8.08 -15.47
CA SER A 69 7.47 -7.60 -16.33
C SER A 69 7.18 -7.70 -17.83
N THR A 70 6.04 -8.28 -18.21
CA THR A 70 5.66 -8.47 -19.63
C THR A 70 4.65 -7.44 -20.11
N ALA A 71 3.96 -6.79 -19.18
CA ALA A 71 2.96 -5.77 -19.46
C ALA A 71 3.56 -4.36 -19.49
N ALA A 72 2.92 -3.45 -20.24
CA ALA A 72 3.26 -2.04 -20.19
C ALA A 72 3.00 -1.46 -18.78
N PRO A 73 3.87 -0.60 -18.23
CA PRO A 73 3.74 -0.04 -16.88
C PRO A 73 2.38 0.64 -16.64
N GLU A 74 1.87 1.38 -17.61
CA GLU A 74 0.59 2.08 -17.52
C GLU A 74 -0.58 1.11 -17.33
N ALA A 75 -0.51 -0.06 -17.99
CA ALA A 75 -1.51 -1.10 -17.86
C ALA A 75 -1.47 -1.73 -16.45
N VAL A 76 -0.28 -1.91 -15.89
CA VAL A 76 -0.09 -2.40 -14.52
C VAL A 76 -0.64 -1.39 -13.51
N PHE A 77 -0.30 -0.11 -13.67
CA PHE A 77 -0.81 0.96 -12.79
C PHE A 77 -2.33 1.02 -12.79
N ALA A 78 -2.97 0.96 -13.97
CA ALA A 78 -4.43 0.97 -14.08
C ALA A 78 -5.08 -0.23 -13.37
N ARG A 79 -4.48 -1.43 -13.50
CA ARG A 79 -4.97 -2.64 -12.80
C ARG A 79 -4.85 -2.50 -11.29
N GLU A 80 -3.73 -2.01 -10.77
CA GLU A 80 -3.55 -1.84 -9.32
C GLU A 80 -4.48 -0.76 -8.75
N VAL A 81 -4.67 0.35 -9.46
CA VAL A 81 -5.65 1.38 -9.08
C VAL A 81 -7.07 0.80 -9.02
N GLN A 82 -7.42 -0.10 -9.95
CA GLN A 82 -8.70 -0.78 -9.93
C GLN A 82 -8.84 -1.72 -8.72
N LYS A 83 -7.82 -2.53 -8.41
CA LYS A 83 -7.81 -3.38 -7.20
C LYS A 83 -7.91 -2.56 -5.91
N MET A 84 -7.24 -1.39 -5.85
CA MET A 84 -7.36 -0.49 -4.69
C MET A 84 -8.82 -0.04 -4.48
N ARG A 85 -9.56 0.25 -5.56
CA ARG A 85 -10.99 0.60 -5.47
C ARG A 85 -11.82 -0.56 -4.93
N GLU A 86 -11.52 -1.79 -5.34
CA GLU A 86 -12.18 -3.01 -4.85
C GLU A 86 -11.94 -3.20 -3.34
N GLU A 87 -10.75 -2.84 -2.85
CA GLU A 87 -10.38 -2.84 -1.42
C GLU A 87 -10.88 -1.59 -0.66
N ARG A 88 -11.83 -0.84 -1.24
CA ARG A 88 -12.44 0.37 -0.68
C ARG A 88 -11.47 1.52 -0.42
N ILE A 89 -10.38 1.58 -1.16
CA ILE A 89 -9.42 2.68 -1.14
C ILE A 89 -9.74 3.55 -2.34
N LYS A 90 -10.27 4.75 -2.12
CA LYS A 90 -10.59 5.71 -3.17
C LYS A 90 -9.31 6.41 -3.63
N PRO A 91 -8.82 6.17 -4.86
CA PRO A 91 -7.64 6.85 -5.38
C PRO A 91 -7.92 8.35 -5.55
N LYS A 92 -6.93 9.17 -5.22
CA LYS A 92 -6.99 10.64 -5.30
C LYS A 92 -6.02 11.18 -6.32
N GLU A 93 -4.80 10.67 -6.30
CA GLU A 93 -3.71 11.15 -7.14
C GLU A 93 -2.82 9.96 -7.52
N GLN A 94 -2.28 10.03 -8.73
CA GLN A 94 -1.28 9.11 -9.24
C GLN A 94 -0.18 9.93 -9.89
N LEU A 95 1.06 9.64 -9.54
CA LEU A 95 2.23 10.32 -10.06
C LEU A 95 3.30 9.29 -10.43
N THR A 96 3.86 9.39 -11.63
CA THR A 96 5.06 8.62 -12.00
C THR A 96 6.29 9.23 -11.32
N LEU A 97 7.23 8.38 -10.92
CA LEU A 97 8.45 8.84 -10.20
C LEU A 97 9.60 9.22 -11.13
N GLU A 98 9.34 9.41 -12.42
CA GLU A 98 10.35 9.87 -13.37
C GLU A 98 10.77 11.31 -13.06
N PRO A 99 12.07 11.64 -13.11
CA PRO A 99 13.18 10.84 -13.62
C PRO A 99 13.92 9.97 -12.59
N PHE A 100 13.47 9.91 -11.33
CA PHE A 100 14.19 9.27 -10.23
C PHE A 100 14.10 7.75 -10.25
N GLU A 101 12.91 7.20 -10.51
CA GLU A 101 12.67 5.76 -10.64
C GLU A 101 11.84 5.47 -11.91
N ARG A 102 12.38 4.62 -12.79
CA ARG A 102 11.70 4.18 -14.02
C ARG A 102 10.66 3.11 -13.72
N ASP A 103 9.54 3.12 -14.44
CA ASP A 103 8.44 2.14 -14.29
C ASP A 103 7.85 2.09 -12.87
N HIS A 104 7.99 3.19 -12.11
CA HIS A 104 7.45 3.35 -10.77
C HIS A 104 6.39 4.44 -10.74
N ALA A 105 5.31 4.20 -9.99
CA ALA A 105 4.27 5.17 -9.74
C ALA A 105 3.87 5.17 -8.26
N MET A 106 3.63 6.36 -7.73
CA MET A 106 2.99 6.55 -6.43
C MET A 106 1.51 6.79 -6.64
N VAL A 107 0.68 6.03 -5.92
CA VAL A 107 -0.77 6.25 -5.87
C VAL A 107 -1.16 6.64 -4.46
N ALA A 108 -1.75 7.82 -4.32
CA ALA A 108 -2.34 8.29 -3.08
C ALA A 108 -3.85 8.04 -3.10
N GLY A 109 -4.39 7.53 -2.00
CA GLY A 109 -5.80 7.24 -1.83
C GLY A 109 -6.30 7.50 -0.42
N ILE A 110 -7.61 7.51 -0.27
CA ILE A 110 -8.30 7.64 1.02
C ILE A 110 -9.13 6.39 1.25
N TYR A 111 -8.95 5.76 2.40
CA TYR A 111 -9.70 4.58 2.77
C TYR A 111 -11.14 4.95 3.20
N GLN A 112 -12.13 4.33 2.55
CA GLN A 112 -13.54 4.55 2.83
C GLN A 112 -14.15 3.22 3.28
N ARG A 113 -14.67 3.17 4.51
CA ARG A 113 -15.27 1.93 5.03
C ARG A 113 -16.69 1.69 4.50
N ALA A 114 -17.38 2.74 4.09
CA ALA A 114 -18.72 2.70 3.49
C ALA A 114 -18.62 2.86 1.96
N ALA A 115 -19.39 2.05 1.24
CA ALA A 115 -19.67 2.21 -0.18
C ALA A 115 -20.71 3.32 -0.39
#